data_AF-A0ABC8JJZ4-F1
#
_entry.id   AF-A0ABC8JJZ4-F1
#
_cell.length_a   1.000
_cell.length_b   1.000
_cell.length_c   1.000
_cell.angle_alpha   90.00
_cell.angle_beta   90.00
_cell.angle_gamma   90.00
#
_symmetry.space_group_name_H-M   'P 1'
#
loop_
_entity.id
_entity.type
_entity.pdbx_description
1 polymer ?
#
loop_
_entity_poly.entity_id
_entity_poly.type
_entity_poly.pdbx_seq_one_letter_code
_entity_poly.pdbx_strand_id
1 'polypeptide(L)'
;MGISLDISTIVDNMDIREGAFKSMRNLRFLSIYKARYDANVRVHVPEDMDFPPRLRLLRWEVYPRKCLPRTFCPEYLVELDFRRNLLEKLWEGTQVGIYICVYISMKILATLAIKHEKFKIKFI
;
A
#
# COMPACT_ATOMS: atom_id res chain seq x y z
N MET A 1 -3.04 -3.65 17.43
CA MET A 1 -2.23 -2.44 17.40
C MET A 1 -2.19 -1.93 15.98
N GLY A 2 -2.38 -0.62 15.80
CA GLY A 2 -2.50 0.03 14.51
C GLY A 2 -1.94 1.44 14.53
N ILE A 3 -1.50 1.93 13.39
CA ILE A 3 -1.04 3.30 13.17
C ILE A 3 -1.95 3.94 12.12
N SER A 4 -2.44 5.14 12.42
CA SER A 4 -3.20 5.96 11.51
C SER A 4 -2.57 7.36 11.46
N LEU A 5 -2.16 7.80 10.29
CA LEU A 5 -1.42 9.04 10.07
C LEU A 5 -2.12 9.87 8.99
N ASP A 6 -2.58 11.06 9.38
CA ASP A 6 -3.03 12.09 8.44
C ASP A 6 -1.81 12.88 7.96
N ILE A 7 -1.38 12.64 6.72
CA ILE A 7 -0.21 13.33 6.16
C ILE A 7 -0.54 14.76 5.72
N SER A 8 -1.83 15.15 5.71
CA SER A 8 -2.22 16.53 5.37
C SER A 8 -1.88 17.54 6.47
N THR A 9 -1.54 17.08 7.68
CA THR A 9 -1.04 17.94 8.76
C THR A 9 0.46 18.19 8.69
N ILE A 10 1.17 17.49 7.80
CA ILE A 10 2.62 17.66 7.62
C ILE A 10 2.83 18.86 6.69
N VAL A 11 3.55 19.86 7.18
CA VAL A 11 3.84 21.10 6.42
C VAL A 11 4.97 20.88 5.41
N ASP A 12 5.91 20.00 5.73
CA ASP A 12 7.09 19.67 4.92
C ASP A 12 7.00 18.27 4.28
N ASN A 13 8.11 17.81 3.71
CA ASN A 13 8.21 16.45 3.17
C ASN A 13 8.19 15.41 4.29
N MET A 14 7.56 14.27 4.01
CA MET A 14 7.58 13.10 4.89
C MET A 14 8.57 12.06 4.37
N ASP A 15 9.67 11.87 5.07
CA ASP A 15 10.68 10.88 4.70
C ASP A 15 10.56 9.65 5.61
N ILE A 16 10.23 8.51 5.01
CA ILE A 16 10.22 7.23 5.72
C ILE A 16 11.65 6.70 5.74
N ARG A 17 12.16 6.35 6.92
CA ARG A 17 13.52 5.80 7.04
C ARG A 17 13.55 4.33 6.64
N GLU A 18 14.71 3.87 6.18
CA GLU A 18 14.99 2.45 6.03
C GLU A 18 14.68 1.74 7.35
N GLY A 19 13.97 0.61 7.26
CA GLY A 19 13.62 -0.19 8.42
C GLY A 19 12.64 0.47 9.42
N ALA A 20 11.98 1.58 9.08
CA ALA A 20 11.02 2.27 9.96
C ALA A 20 9.98 1.31 10.56
N PHE A 21 9.52 0.33 9.78
CA PHE A 21 8.53 -0.64 10.23
C PHE A 21 9.12 -2.00 10.64
N LYS A 22 10.43 -2.21 10.51
CA LYS A 22 11.09 -3.51 10.72
C LYS A 22 10.96 -4.03 12.15
N SER A 23 10.95 -3.13 13.13
CA SER A 23 10.76 -3.48 14.55
C SER A 23 9.28 -3.61 14.95
N MET A 24 8.34 -3.16 14.11
CA MET A 24 6.91 -3.10 14.42
C MET A 24 6.17 -4.42 14.19
N ARG A 25 6.69 -5.54 14.72
CA ARG A 25 6.20 -6.91 14.44
C ARG A 25 4.74 -7.19 14.84
N ASN A 26 4.21 -6.40 15.76
CA ASN A 26 2.82 -6.52 16.24
C ASN A 26 1.85 -5.55 15.53
N LEU A 27 2.34 -4.76 14.57
CA LEU A 27 1.50 -3.82 13.83
C LEU A 27 0.61 -4.59 12.87
N ARG A 28 -0.71 -4.44 13.04
CA ARG A 28 -1.73 -5.12 12.23
C ARG A 28 -2.48 -4.17 11.31
N PHE A 29 -2.43 -2.87 11.58
CA PHE A 29 -3.15 -1.86 10.82
C PHE A 29 -2.20 -0.69 10.53
N LEU A 30 -2.05 -0.34 9.26
CA LEU A 30 -1.31 0.85 8.83
C LEU A 30 -2.21 1.64 7.90
N SER A 31 -2.54 2.87 8.29
CA SER A 31 -3.37 3.78 7.50
C SER A 31 -2.63 5.10 7.35
N ILE A 32 -2.17 5.42 6.16
CA ILE A 32 -1.56 6.69 5.81
C ILE A 32 -2.50 7.37 4.82
N TYR A 33 -3.07 8.50 5.19
CA TYR A 33 -4.16 9.13 4.42
C TYR A 33 -4.03 10.64 4.41
N LYS A 34 -4.69 11.30 3.46
CA LYS A 34 -4.62 12.75 3.27
C LYS A 34 -6.02 13.33 3.43
N ALA A 35 -6.33 13.90 4.60
CA ALA A 35 -7.66 14.44 4.86
C ALA A 35 -7.96 15.70 4.03
N ARG A 36 -6.98 16.59 3.87
CA ARG A 36 -7.10 17.82 3.06
C ARG A 36 -6.49 17.64 1.67
N TYR A 37 -7.30 17.81 0.62
CA TYR A 37 -6.89 17.54 -0.77
C TYR A 37 -5.84 18.50 -1.33
N ASP A 38 -5.81 19.73 -0.84
CA ASP A 38 -4.92 20.83 -1.24
C ASP A 38 -3.52 20.75 -0.62
N ALA A 39 -3.30 19.90 0.39
CA ALA A 39 -1.99 19.77 1.04
C ALA A 39 -0.95 19.15 0.09
N ASN A 40 0.06 19.92 -0.31
CA ASN A 40 1.14 19.46 -1.19
C ASN A 40 2.25 18.73 -0.43
N VAL A 41 1.90 17.64 0.27
CA VAL A 41 2.87 16.78 0.95
C VAL A 41 3.52 15.82 -0.04
N ARG A 42 4.86 15.73 -0.02
CA ARG A 42 5.61 14.68 -0.73
C ARG A 42 6.06 13.64 0.27
N VAL A 43 5.82 12.37 -0.04
CA VAL A 43 6.27 11.24 0.76
C VAL A 43 7.43 10.57 0.02
N HIS A 44 8.59 10.47 0.66
CA HIS A 44 9.73 9.72 0.12
C HIS A 44 9.85 8.39 0.87
N VAL A 45 9.98 7.31 0.09
CA VAL A 45 10.09 5.94 0.61
C VAL A 45 11.35 5.29 0.02
N PRO A 46 12.31 4.86 0.86
CA PRO A 46 13.61 4.33 0.45
C PRO A 46 13.49 2.90 -0.05
N GLU A 47 14.24 2.52 -1.10
CA GLU A 47 14.01 1.32 -1.94
C GLU A 47 13.78 0.04 -1.13
N ASP A 48 14.56 -0.11 -0.07
CA ASP A 48 14.65 -1.15 0.95
C ASP A 48 13.62 -1.05 2.10
N MET A 49 12.61 -0.18 1.97
CA MET A 49 11.52 -0.13 2.93
C MET A 49 10.71 -1.43 2.92
N ASP A 50 10.63 -2.06 4.10
CA ASP A 50 9.82 -3.23 4.35
C ASP A 50 8.55 -2.90 5.14
N PHE A 51 7.48 -3.63 4.83
CA PHE A 51 6.25 -3.57 5.62
C PHE A 51 6.30 -4.50 6.83
N PRO A 52 5.51 -4.22 7.89
CA PRO A 52 5.36 -5.13 9.02
C PRO A 52 4.89 -6.53 8.57
N PRO A 53 5.47 -7.62 9.10
CA PRO A 53 5.21 -8.98 8.61
C PRO A 53 3.81 -9.52 8.92
N ARG A 54 3.08 -8.92 9.87
CA ARG A 54 1.76 -9.38 10.33
C ARG A 54 0.65 -8.37 10.04
N LEU A 55 0.85 -7.57 8.98
CA LEU A 55 -0.10 -6.55 8.60
C LEU A 55 -1.39 -7.19 8.08
N ARG A 56 -2.53 -6.73 8.62
CA ARG A 56 -3.87 -7.20 8.24
C ARG A 56 -4.62 -6.18 7.40
N LEU A 57 -4.50 -4.89 7.69
CA LEU A 57 -5.07 -3.84 6.84
C LEU A 57 -3.97 -2.84 6.50
N LEU A 58 -3.86 -2.52 5.22
CA LEU A 58 -2.96 -1.51 4.70
C LEU A 58 -3.76 -0.51 3.86
N ARG A 59 -3.87 0.72 4.35
CA ARG A 59 -4.36 1.87 3.59
C ARG A 59 -3.23 2.86 3.38
N TRP A 60 -2.99 3.26 2.13
CA TRP A 60 -1.99 4.28 1.83
C TRP A 60 -2.43 5.15 0.66
N GLU A 61 -2.95 6.33 0.99
CA GLU A 61 -3.27 7.36 0.01
C GLU A 61 -1.98 8.09 -0.40
N VAL A 62 -1.81 8.34 -1.69
CA VAL A 62 -0.60 8.99 -2.24
C VAL A 62 0.69 8.16 -2.03
N TYR A 63 0.59 6.83 -2.11
CA TYR A 63 1.79 5.97 -2.12
C TYR A 63 2.72 6.35 -3.29
N PRO A 64 4.01 6.64 -3.03
CA PRO A 64 4.88 7.28 -4.02
C PRO A 64 5.46 6.32 -5.07
N ARG A 65 5.27 5.00 -4.91
CA ARG A 65 5.79 4.00 -5.85
C ARG A 65 4.72 3.42 -6.75
N LYS A 66 5.19 2.93 -7.90
CA LYS A 66 4.38 2.20 -8.88
C LYS A 66 4.08 0.76 -8.50
N CYS A 67 4.87 0.17 -7.60
CA CYS A 67 4.71 -1.19 -7.13
C CYS A 67 5.08 -1.34 -5.64
N LEU A 68 4.55 -2.39 -5.00
CA LEU A 68 4.96 -2.76 -3.65
C LEU A 68 6.37 -3.39 -3.67
N PRO A 69 7.13 -3.27 -2.58
CA PRO A 69 8.41 -3.96 -2.41
C PRO A 69 8.25 -5.47 -2.61
N ARG A 70 9.24 -6.12 -3.22
CA ARG A 70 9.23 -7.58 -3.43
C ARG A 70 9.20 -8.38 -2.12
N THR A 71 9.66 -7.78 -1.05
CA THR A 71 9.66 -8.30 0.32
C THR A 71 8.29 -8.24 1.00
N PHE A 72 7.30 -7.57 0.38
CA PHE A 72 5.95 -7.48 0.94
C PHE A 72 5.28 -8.86 0.97
N CYS A 73 5.02 -9.36 2.17
CA CYS A 73 4.34 -10.64 2.39
C CYS A 73 2.87 -10.42 2.81
N PRO A 74 1.88 -10.72 1.94
CA PRO A 74 0.47 -10.51 2.23
C PRO A 74 -0.17 -11.69 3.00
N GLU A 75 0.61 -12.59 3.60
CA GLU A 75 0.11 -13.82 4.25
C GLU A 75 -1.01 -13.55 5.27
N TYR A 76 -0.91 -12.44 6.01
CA TYR A 76 -1.90 -12.04 7.02
C TYR A 76 -2.83 -10.92 6.54
N LEU A 77 -2.70 -10.47 5.30
CA LEU A 77 -3.42 -9.33 4.76
C LEU A 77 -4.89 -9.70 4.52
N VAL A 78 -5.78 -8.87 5.04
CA VAL A 78 -7.23 -8.98 4.92
C VAL A 78 -7.76 -7.91 3.98
N GLU A 79 -7.17 -6.72 4.01
CA GLU A 79 -7.58 -5.58 3.20
C GLU A 79 -6.38 -4.75 2.76
N LEU A 80 -6.48 -4.28 1.51
CA LEU A 80 -5.51 -3.42 0.87
C LEU A 80 -6.25 -2.27 0.18
N ASP A 81 -6.00 -1.05 0.64
CA ASP A 81 -6.63 0.18 0.15
C ASP A 81 -5.57 1.15 -0.36
N PHE A 82 -5.36 1.09 -1.67
CA PHE A 82 -4.50 1.99 -2.41
C PHE A 82 -5.37 2.90 -3.31
N ARG A 83 -6.40 3.55 -2.76
CA ARG A 83 -7.14 4.57 -3.53
C ARG A 83 -6.26 5.79 -3.83
N ARG A 84 -6.37 6.32 -5.05
CA ARG A 84 -5.78 7.60 -5.49
C ARG A 84 -4.25 7.69 -5.34
N ASN A 85 -3.53 6.66 -5.72
CA ASN A 85 -2.07 6.70 -5.79
C ASN A 85 -1.57 6.35 -7.19
N LEU A 86 -0.25 6.32 -7.34
CA LEU A 86 0.46 6.02 -8.58
C LEU A 86 0.77 4.51 -8.72
N LEU A 87 0.12 3.64 -7.93
CA LEU A 87 0.36 2.21 -7.96
C LEU A 87 -0.18 1.63 -9.28
N GLU A 88 0.72 1.26 -10.19
CA GLU A 88 0.38 0.68 -11.49
C GLU A 88 0.32 -0.85 -11.43
N LYS A 89 1.09 -1.46 -10.52
CA LYS A 89 1.15 -2.91 -10.32
C LYS A 89 1.23 -3.22 -8.83
N LEU A 90 0.64 -4.34 -8.40
CA LEU A 90 0.76 -4.76 -7.00
C LEU A 90 2.18 -5.30 -6.70
N TRP A 91 2.73 -6.14 -7.57
CA TRP A 91 4.09 -6.70 -7.42
C TRP A 91 4.80 -6.79 -8.78
N GLU A 92 6.12 -6.87 -8.74
CA GLU A 92 6.96 -7.12 -9.93
C GLU A 92 7.27 -8.63 -10.01
N GLY A 93 6.75 -9.32 -11.04
CA GLY A 93 6.92 -10.77 -11.22
C GLY A 93 5.71 -11.62 -10.77
N THR A 94 5.94 -12.87 -10.37
CA THR A 94 4.90 -13.80 -9.90
C THR A 94 5.05 -14.03 -8.39
N GLN A 95 4.00 -13.77 -7.62
CA GLN A 95 4.00 -14.02 -6.18
C GLN A 95 3.49 -15.43 -5.88
N VAL A 96 4.33 -16.27 -5.26
CA VAL A 96 4.00 -17.66 -4.92
C VAL A 96 3.26 -17.69 -3.57
N GLY A 97 1.93 -17.60 -3.62
CA GLY A 97 1.03 -17.49 -2.45
C GLY A 97 -0.44 -17.26 -2.86
N ILE A 98 -0.82 -17.93 -3.95
CA ILE A 98 -1.73 -17.44 -4.99
C ILE A 98 -3.16 -17.15 -4.47
N TYR A 99 -3.67 -17.91 -3.49
CA TYR A 99 -5.07 -17.82 -3.07
C TYR A 99 -5.44 -16.55 -2.30
N ILE A 100 -4.58 -16.09 -1.39
CA ILE A 100 -4.81 -14.85 -0.61
C ILE A 100 -4.66 -13.63 -1.52
N CYS A 101 -3.68 -13.69 -2.43
CA CYS A 101 -3.45 -12.68 -3.44
C CYS A 101 -4.65 -12.51 -4.38
N VAL A 102 -5.29 -13.60 -4.79
CA VAL A 102 -6.50 -13.57 -5.66
C VAL A 102 -7.67 -12.89 -4.94
N TYR A 103 -7.91 -13.16 -3.65
CA TYR A 103 -9.03 -12.57 -2.92
C TYR A 103 -8.90 -11.06 -2.73
N ILE A 104 -7.69 -10.60 -2.33
CA ILE A 104 -7.39 -9.17 -2.20
C ILE A 104 -7.43 -8.50 -3.57
N SER A 105 -6.86 -9.14 -4.60
CA SER A 105 -6.92 -8.64 -5.98
C SER A 105 -8.36 -8.56 -6.49
N MET A 106 -9.24 -9.52 -6.18
CA MET A 106 -10.65 -9.47 -6.56
C MET A 106 -11.41 -8.35 -5.86
N LYS A 107 -11.15 -8.07 -4.57
CA LYS A 107 -11.74 -6.92 -3.87
C LYS A 107 -11.25 -5.58 -4.44
N ILE A 108 -9.96 -5.50 -4.76
CA ILE A 108 -9.37 -4.32 -5.42
C ILE A 108 -9.98 -4.16 -6.81
N LEU A 109 -10.05 -5.22 -7.62
CA LEU A 109 -10.66 -5.22 -8.96
C LEU A 109 -12.14 -4.83 -8.90
N ALA A 110 -12.92 -5.29 -7.92
CA ALA A 110 -14.30 -4.86 -7.73
C ALA A 110 -14.39 -3.37 -7.41
N THR A 111 -13.44 -2.83 -6.65
CA THR A 111 -13.37 -1.40 -6.30
C THR A 111 -12.86 -0.54 -7.48
N LEU A 112 -11.96 -1.08 -8.30
CA LEU A 112 -11.42 -0.45 -9.51
C LEU A 112 -12.40 -0.54 -10.70
N ALA A 113 -13.19 -1.60 -10.82
CA ALA A 113 -14.21 -1.74 -11.86
C ALA A 113 -15.32 -0.69 -11.73
N ILE A 114 -15.55 -0.16 -10.52
CA ILE A 114 -16.50 0.93 -10.25
C ILE A 114 -15.87 2.31 -10.55
N LYS A 115 -14.54 2.40 -10.68
CA LYS A 115 -13.81 3.64 -10.96
C LYS A 115 -13.01 3.52 -12.26
N HIS A 116 -13.68 3.86 -13.35
CA HIS A 116 -13.18 4.09 -14.71
C HIS A 116 -11.65 4.03 -14.93
N GLU A 117 -11.31 3.19 -15.91
CA GLU A 117 -10.16 3.23 -16.83
C GLU A 117 -8.78 2.71 -16.41
N LYS A 118 -8.40 1.65 -17.14
CA LYS A 118 -7.06 1.19 -17.56
C LYS A 118 -6.24 0.34 -16.61
N PHE A 119 -6.67 -0.90 -16.39
CA PHE A 119 -5.75 -2.04 -16.34
C PHE A 119 -6.35 -3.26 -17.07
N LYS A 120 -5.89 -3.53 -18.30
CA LYS A 120 -6.12 -4.83 -18.98
C LYS A 120 -5.06 -5.80 -18.47
N ILE A 121 -5.46 -6.77 -17.64
CA ILE A 121 -4.59 -7.91 -17.32
C ILE A 121 -5.08 -9.10 -18.14
N LYS A 122 -4.27 -9.52 -19.11
CA LYS A 122 -4.43 -10.81 -19.79
C LYS A 122 -3.96 -11.90 -18.83
N PHE A 123 -4.83 -12.86 -18.54
CA PHE A 123 -4.42 -14.15 -18.03
C PHE A 123 -4.17 -15.06 -19.24
N ILE A 124 -3.04 -15.77 -19.21
CA ILE A 124 -2.82 -16.93 -20.09
C ILE A 124 -3.82 -18.01 -19.69
#